data_AF-A0A7K4AZ16-F1
#
_entry.id   AF-A0A7K4AZ16-F1
#
_cell.length_a   1.000
_cell.length_b   1.000
_cell.length_c   1.000
_cell.angle_alpha   90.00
_cell.angle_beta   90.00
_cell.angle_gamma   90.00
#
_symmetry.space_group_name_H-M   'P 1'
#
loop_
_entity.id
_entity.type
_entity.pdbx_description
1 polymer ?
#
loop_
_entity_poly.entity_id
_entity_poly.type
_entity_poly.pdbx_seq_one_letter_code
_entity_poly.pdbx_strand_id
1 'polypeptide(L)'
;QAAIELKPGSPDAWYGLGITLESQKRFLSALDAYTRSASFAKGSSTDWASFAGKGRVLFNLNRFAEAKAALETAVTRYENARIMQPEKLEEIIRLLEEINQKNQVQSPVIFSAYIPPVVTGV
;
A
#
# COMPACT_ATOMS: atom_id res chain seq x y z
N GLN A 1 9.46 17.50 -26.99
CA GLN A 1 9.81 16.37 -26.12
C GLN A 1 10.87 16.88 -25.14
N ALA A 2 10.44 17.56 -24.06
CA ALA A 2 11.35 18.14 -23.08
C ALA A 2 11.54 17.13 -21.96
N ALA A 3 12.70 16.48 -21.95
CA ALA A 3 13.15 15.67 -20.82
C ALA A 3 13.38 16.61 -19.64
N ILE A 4 12.47 16.57 -18.67
CA ILE A 4 12.68 17.19 -17.38
C ILE A 4 13.87 16.45 -16.78
N GLU A 5 15.02 17.11 -16.70
CA GLU A 5 16.17 16.66 -15.92
C GLU A 5 15.74 16.65 -14.43
N LEU A 6 15.04 15.59 -14.04
CA LEU A 6 14.76 15.27 -12.66
C LEU A 6 16.11 15.14 -11.97
N LYS A 7 16.44 16.08 -11.08
CA LYS A 7 17.59 15.94 -10.19
C LYS A 7 17.56 14.52 -9.61
N PRO A 8 18.55 13.66 -9.91
CA PRO A 8 18.45 12.22 -9.65
C PRO A 8 18.44 11.81 -8.17
N GLY A 9 18.28 12.74 -7.22
CA GLY A 9 18.33 12.50 -5.78
C GLY A 9 17.18 13.11 -4.96
N SER A 10 16.12 13.66 -5.58
CA SER A 10 14.96 14.12 -4.80
C SER A 10 13.87 13.04 -4.75
N PRO A 11 13.50 12.53 -3.56
CA PRO A 11 12.41 11.57 -3.42
C PRO A 11 11.08 12.13 -3.93
N ASP A 12 10.80 13.41 -3.68
CA ASP A 12 9.56 14.08 -4.14
C ASP A 12 9.42 14.05 -5.67
N ALA A 13 10.54 14.14 -6.36
CA ALA A 13 10.59 14.11 -7.82
C ALA A 13 10.22 12.73 -8.39
N TRP A 14 10.73 11.66 -7.76
CA TRP A 14 10.35 10.28 -8.07
C TRP A 14 8.90 9.97 -7.67
N TYR A 15 8.43 10.52 -6.56
CA TYR A 15 7.04 10.42 -6.13
C TYR A 15 6.08 11.07 -7.13
N GLY A 16 6.38 12.30 -7.59
CA GLY A 16 5.60 13.00 -8.61
C GLY A 16 5.60 12.28 -9.96
N LEU A 17 6.73 11.66 -10.34
CA LEU A 17 6.80 10.78 -11.50
C LEU A 17 5.89 9.56 -11.33
N GLY A 18 5.87 8.95 -10.15
CA GLY A 18 4.97 7.85 -9.82
C GLY A 18 3.50 8.20 -10.03
N ILE A 19 3.06 9.36 -9.53
CA ILE A 19 1.68 9.86 -9.71
C ILE A 19 1.36 10.05 -11.19
N THR A 20 2.29 10.65 -11.93
CA THR A 20 2.12 10.94 -13.36
C THR A 20 2.02 9.64 -14.18
N LEU A 21 2.80 8.62 -13.81
CA LEU A 21 2.75 7.31 -14.46
C LEU A 21 1.49 6.54 -14.07
N GLU A 22 1.02 6.66 -12.83
CA GLU A 22 -0.23 6.09 -12.36
C GLU A 22 -1.43 6.68 -13.13
N SER A 23 -1.49 8.00 -13.31
CA SER A 23 -2.56 8.64 -14.08
C SER A 23 -2.56 8.24 -15.56
N GLN A 24 -1.38 7.91 -16.10
CA GLN A 24 -1.21 7.30 -17.43
C GLN A 24 -1.53 5.79 -17.45
N LYS A 25 -1.98 5.19 -16.34
CA LYS A 25 -2.22 3.75 -16.17
C LYS A 25 -0.97 2.88 -16.43
N ARG A 26 0.23 3.47 -16.36
CA ARG A 26 1.52 2.78 -16.51
C ARG A 26 1.98 2.23 -15.16
N PHE A 27 1.20 1.32 -14.61
CA PHE A 27 1.35 0.84 -13.24
C PHE A 27 2.72 0.24 -12.93
N LEU A 28 3.31 -0.56 -13.84
CA LEU A 28 4.65 -1.13 -13.61
C LEU A 28 5.75 -0.06 -13.54
N SER A 29 5.67 0.98 -14.38
CA SER A 29 6.61 2.10 -14.33
C SER A 29 6.37 2.98 -13.09
N ALA A 30 5.11 3.19 -12.70
CA ALA A 30 4.76 3.90 -11.47
C ALA A 30 5.32 3.18 -10.23
N LEU A 31 5.24 1.84 -10.22
CA LEU A 31 5.80 1.01 -9.16
C LEU A 31 7.32 1.18 -9.02
N ASP A 32 8.05 1.23 -10.14
CA ASP A 32 9.50 1.50 -10.12
C ASP A 32 9.80 2.90 -9.57
N ALA A 33 9.06 3.91 -10.04
CA ALA A 33 9.22 5.29 -9.58
C ALA A 33 8.97 5.44 -8.07
N TYR A 34 7.88 4.85 -7.54
CA TYR A 34 7.61 4.85 -6.09
C TYR A 34 8.64 4.06 -5.29
N THR A 35 9.17 2.96 -5.84
CA THR A 35 10.22 2.16 -5.19
C THR A 35 11.54 2.93 -5.09
N ARG A 36 11.91 3.65 -6.16
CA ARG A 36 13.07 4.56 -6.14
C ARG A 36 12.85 5.71 -5.15
N SER A 37 11.67 6.33 -5.18
CA SER A 37 11.28 7.38 -4.23
C SER A 37 11.47 6.91 -2.78
N ALA A 38 10.93 5.75 -2.42
CA ALA A 38 11.06 5.19 -1.08
C ALA A 38 12.52 4.89 -0.69
N SER A 39 13.36 4.52 -1.67
CA SER A 39 14.77 4.24 -1.44
C SER A 39 15.58 5.51 -1.16
N PHE A 40 15.28 6.61 -1.88
CA PHE A 40 15.91 7.92 -1.65
C PHE A 40 15.33 8.65 -0.43
N ALA A 41 14.07 8.41 -0.08
CA ALA A 41 13.40 9.01 1.07
C ALA A 41 13.77 8.34 2.41
N LYS A 42 14.69 7.36 2.43
CA LYS A 42 14.98 6.57 3.63
C LYS A 42 15.40 7.48 4.80
N GLY A 43 14.53 7.59 5.82
CA GLY A 43 14.76 8.45 6.98
C GLY A 43 14.15 9.85 6.88
N SER A 44 13.46 10.18 5.79
CA SER A 44 12.64 11.39 5.64
C SER A 44 11.24 11.15 6.20
N SER A 45 10.64 12.17 6.81
CA SER A 45 9.25 12.17 7.28
C SER A 45 8.21 12.01 6.16
N THR A 46 8.62 12.05 4.88
CA THR A 46 7.75 11.91 3.71
C THR A 46 7.81 10.53 3.05
N ASP A 47 8.57 9.59 3.62
CA ASP A 47 8.76 8.26 3.06
C ASP A 47 7.46 7.42 2.98
N TRP A 48 6.57 7.58 3.96
CA TRP A 48 5.27 6.92 4.04
C TRP A 48 4.44 7.11 2.76
N ALA A 49 4.49 8.29 2.14
CA ALA A 49 3.71 8.59 0.93
C ALA A 49 4.17 7.74 -0.26
N SER A 50 5.47 7.45 -0.35
CA SER A 50 6.03 6.59 -1.39
C SER A 50 5.58 5.13 -1.22
N PHE A 51 5.52 4.64 0.02
CA PHE A 51 4.99 3.31 0.34
C PHE A 51 3.47 3.22 0.07
N ALA A 52 2.72 4.28 0.41
CA ALA A 52 1.29 4.36 0.12
C ALA A 52 1.01 4.33 -1.39
N GLY A 53 1.73 5.13 -2.18
CA GLY A 53 1.65 5.12 -3.64
C GLY A 53 2.01 3.75 -4.24
N LYS A 54 3.07 3.12 -3.74
CA LYS A 54 3.44 1.74 -4.11
C LYS A 54 2.31 0.75 -3.81
N GLY A 55 1.70 0.82 -2.63
CA GLY A 55 0.58 -0.03 -2.24
C GLY A 55 -0.63 0.13 -3.16
N ARG A 56 -1.01 1.36 -3.47
CA ARG A 56 -2.13 1.68 -4.40
C ARG A 56 -1.87 1.17 -5.81
N VAL A 57 -0.65 1.30 -6.32
CA VAL A 57 -0.29 0.77 -7.64
C VAL A 57 -0.31 -0.76 -7.65
N LEU A 58 0.20 -1.41 -6.60
CA LEU A 58 0.15 -2.87 -6.45
C LEU A 58 -1.28 -3.39 -6.36
N PHE A 59 -2.17 -2.64 -5.71
CA PHE A 59 -3.61 -2.92 -5.67
C PHE A 59 -4.21 -2.91 -7.07
N ASN A 60 -3.92 -1.88 -7.88
CA ASN A 60 -4.36 -1.81 -9.28
C ASN A 60 -3.78 -2.94 -10.16
N LEU A 61 -2.60 -3.46 -9.80
CA LEU A 61 -1.98 -4.63 -10.45
C LEU A 61 -2.54 -5.97 -9.95
N ASN A 62 -3.56 -5.98 -9.08
CA ASN A 62 -4.10 -7.17 -8.41
C ASN A 62 -3.07 -7.95 -7.56
N ARG A 63 -1.96 -7.31 -7.17
CA ARG A 63 -0.92 -7.91 -6.30
C ARG A 63 -1.24 -7.63 -4.84
N PHE A 64 -2.37 -8.16 -4.37
CA PHE A 64 -2.96 -7.82 -3.08
C PHE A 64 -2.05 -8.10 -1.88
N ALA A 65 -1.33 -9.22 -1.88
CA ALA A 65 -0.40 -9.58 -0.80
C ALA A 65 0.72 -8.53 -0.62
N GLU A 66 1.31 -8.08 -1.73
CA GLU A 66 2.37 -7.07 -1.71
C GLU A 66 1.83 -5.67 -1.48
N ALA A 67 0.63 -5.37 -1.99
CA ALA A 67 -0.07 -4.12 -1.71
C ALA A 67 -0.30 -3.96 -0.21
N LYS A 68 -0.78 -5.03 0.46
CA LYS A 68 -0.97 -5.06 1.91
C LYS A 68 0.32 -4.75 2.66
N ALA A 69 1.40 -5.48 2.37
CA ALA A 69 2.69 -5.27 3.04
C ALA A 69 3.24 -3.84 2.84
N ALA A 70 3.06 -3.26 1.64
CA ALA A 70 3.46 -1.89 1.36
C ALA A 70 2.63 -0.86 2.12
N LEU A 71 1.31 -1.04 2.20
CA LEU A 71 0.40 -0.14 2.93
C LEU A 71 0.60 -0.23 4.44
N GLU A 72 0.82 -1.43 5.01
CA GLU A 72 1.16 -1.61 6.42
C GLU A 72 2.45 -0.86 6.77
N THR A 73 3.47 -0.98 5.92
CA THR A 73 4.71 -0.20 6.07
C THR A 73 4.44 1.30 6.03
N ALA A 74 3.54 1.75 5.14
CA ALA A 74 3.17 3.16 5.04
C ALA A 74 2.52 3.67 6.35
N VAL A 75 1.61 2.90 6.97
CA VAL A 75 0.99 3.23 8.26
C VAL A 75 2.05 3.40 9.34
N THR A 76 2.94 2.41 9.50
CA THR A 76 4.01 2.48 10.50
C THR A 76 4.91 3.69 10.29
N ARG A 77 5.26 4.03 9.03
CA ARG A 77 6.07 5.22 8.73
C ARG A 77 5.32 6.52 9.00
N TYR A 78 4.03 6.57 8.67
CA TYR A 78 3.17 7.73 8.93
C TYR A 78 3.05 8.02 10.43
N GLU A 79 2.81 6.98 11.25
CA GLU A 79 2.75 7.10 12.71
C GLU A 79 4.09 7.58 13.30
N ASN A 80 5.19 7.01 12.81
CA ASN A 80 6.54 7.41 13.22
C ASN A 80 6.89 8.85 12.82
N ALA A 81 6.38 9.32 11.68
CA ALA A 81 6.57 10.69 11.23
C ALA A 81 5.83 11.72 12.10
N ARG A 82 4.91 11.28 12.98
CA ARG A 82 4.06 12.13 13.85
C ARG A 82 3.33 13.23 13.07
N ILE A 83 2.94 12.92 11.83
CA ILE A 83 2.21 13.82 10.95
C ILE A 83 0.73 13.79 11.33
N MET A 84 0.08 14.96 11.33
CA MET A 84 -1.35 15.12 11.58
C MET A 84 -2.10 15.39 10.27
N GLN A 85 -2.15 14.38 9.39
CA GLN A 85 -2.95 14.34 8.16
C GLN A 85 -3.84 13.08 8.17
N PRO A 86 -4.83 13.00 9.07
CA PRO A 86 -5.67 11.82 9.25
C PRO A 86 -6.35 11.37 7.95
N GLU A 87 -6.68 12.31 7.06
CA GLU A 87 -7.26 12.02 5.75
C GLU A 87 -6.39 11.11 4.89
N LYS A 88 -5.06 11.23 5.00
CA LYS A 88 -4.11 10.38 4.27
C LYS A 88 -3.98 9.00 4.89
N LEU A 89 -4.07 8.92 6.21
CA LEU A 89 -4.08 7.64 6.92
C LEU A 89 -5.37 6.86 6.63
N GLU A 90 -6.52 7.53 6.60
CA GLU A 90 -7.81 6.94 6.25
C GLU A 90 -7.82 6.33 4.84
N GLU A 91 -7.19 7.00 3.85
CA GLU A 91 -7.03 6.45 2.49
C GLU A 91 -6.28 5.10 2.52
N ILE A 92 -5.19 5.02 3.28
CA ILE A 92 -4.36 3.81 3.40
C ILE A 92 -5.15 2.68 4.09
N ILE A 93 -5.85 2.99 5.18
CA ILE A 93 -6.66 2.01 5.93
C ILE A 93 -7.80 1.48 5.06
N ARG A 94 -8.48 2.35 4.30
CA ARG A 94 -9.54 1.95 3.38
C ARG A 94 -9.04 0.97 2.33
N LEU A 95 -7.88 1.23 1.72
CA LEU A 95 -7.28 0.33 0.75
C LEU A 95 -6.88 -1.02 1.39
N LEU A 96 -6.35 -1.01 2.61
CA LEU A 96 -6.05 -2.23 3.37
C LEU A 96 -7.29 -3.07 3.64
N GLU A 97 -8.40 -2.43 4.02
CA GLU A 97 -9.66 -3.11 4.25
C GLU A 97 -10.21 -3.72 2.95
N GLU A 98 -10.17 -2.98 1.84
CA GLU A 98 -10.59 -3.48 0.53
C GLU A 98 -9.74 -4.69 0.08
N ILE A 99 -8.42 -4.63 0.29
CA ILE A 99 -7.52 -5.78 0.06
C ILE A 99 -7.94 -6.97 0.92
N ASN A 100 -8.21 -6.75 2.20
CA ASN A 100 -8.59 -7.81 3.11
C ASN A 100 -9.93 -8.45 2.68
N GLN A 101 -10.93 -7.66 2.30
CA GLN A 101 -12.20 -8.15 1.78
C GLN A 101 -12.00 -9.00 0.52
N LYS A 102 -11.22 -8.51 -0.46
CA LYS A 102 -10.93 -9.26 -1.70
C LYS A 102 -10.17 -10.56 -1.42
N ASN A 103 -9.31 -10.57 -0.41
CA ASN A 103 -8.55 -11.75 0.00
C ASN A 103 -9.41 -12.76 0.81
N GLN A 104 -10.40 -12.29 1.56
CA GLN A 104 -11.36 -13.15 2.27
C GLN A 104 -12.37 -13.82 1.33
N VAL A 105 -12.74 -13.19 0.21
CA VAL A 105 -13.58 -13.84 -0.81
C VAL A 105 -12.81 -14.97 -1.55
N GLN A 106 -11.48 -14.91 -1.59
CA GLN A 106 -10.63 -15.96 -2.17
C GLN A 106 -10.25 -17.07 -1.19
N SER A 107 -10.43 -16.85 0.11
CA SER A 107 -10.31 -17.91 1.12
C SER A 107 -11.68 -18.58 1.26
N PRO A 108 -11.82 -19.91 1.06
CA PRO A 108 -13.08 -20.54 1.41
C PRO A 108 -13.30 -20.31 2.90
N VAL A 109 -14.31 -19.53 3.24
CA VAL A 109 -14.81 -19.41 4.60
C VAL A 109 -15.35 -20.79 4.97
N ILE A 110 -14.49 -21.65 5.52
CA ILE A 110 -14.96 -22.83 6.23
C ILE A 110 -15.61 -22.28 7.49
N PHE A 111 -16.93 -22.13 7.45
CA PHE A 111 -17.74 -22.04 8.66
C PHE A 111 -17.48 -23.32 9.44
N SER A 112 -16.51 -23.27 10.36
CA SER A 112 -16.34 -24.32 11.35
C SER A 112 -17.47 -24.15 12.37
N ALA A 113 -18.63 -24.72 12.04
CA ALA A 113 -19.67 -24.99 13.01
C ALA A 113 -19.15 -26.03 14.00
N TYR A 114 -18.38 -25.59 15.00
CA TYR A 114 -18.01 -26.46 16.11
C TYR A 114 -19.21 -26.58 17.04
N ILE A 115 -19.98 -27.65 16.84
CA ILE A 115 -20.99 -28.13 17.77
C ILE A 115 -20.27 -29.17 18.66
N PRO A 116 -19.92 -28.85 19.92
CA PRO A 116 -19.41 -29.88 20.82
C PRO A 116 -20.49 -30.94 21.08
N PRO A 117 -20.13 -32.23 21.16
CA PRO A 117 -21.09 -33.30 21.36
C PRO A 117 -21.75 -33.21 22.73
N VAL A 118 -23.07 -33.44 22.76
CA VAL A 118 -23.86 -33.68 23.98
C VAL A 118 -23.30 -34.93 24.65
N VAL A 119 -22.59 -34.77 25.76
CA VAL A 119 -22.26 -35.90 26.64
C VAL A 119 -23.54 -36.31 27.36
N THR A 120 -24.09 -37.42 26.88
CA THR A 120 -25.19 -38.14 27.51
C THR A 120 -24.58 -39.27 28.32
N GLY A 121 -24.74 -39.22 29.65
CA GLY A 121 -24.78 -40.33 30.60
C GLY A 121 -23.67 -41.40 30.62
N VAL A 122 -23.05 -41.55 31.79
CA VAL A 122 -23.22 -42.74 32.66
C VAL A 122 -23.25 -42.31 34.12
#